data_AF-A0A538ET31-F1
#
_entry.id   AF-A0A538ET31-F1
#
_cell.length_a   1.000
_cell.length_b   1.000
_cell.length_c   1.000
_cell.angle_alpha   90.00
_cell.angle_beta   90.00
_cell.angle_gamma   90.00
#
_symmetry.space_group_name_H-M   'P 1'
#
loop_
_entity.id
_entity.type
_entity.pdbx_description
1 polymer ?
#
loop_
_entity_poly.entity_id
_entity_poly.type
_entity_poly.pdbx_seq_one_letter_code
_entity_poly.pdbx_strand_id
1 'polypeptide(L)'
;MIALLGSVPDPTYAACQAEVSAGATFRVHDGTVSRESALRTYAARTATADGHDALRRLAMCGYPQLRLGAVSGNQRFVVFLDPDARQVVACLGVPH
;
A
#
# COMPACT_ATOMS: atom_id res chain seq x y z
N MET A 1 -16.75 -5.80 -0.22
CA MET A 1 -16.26 -4.88 0.82
C MET A 1 -14.96 -5.47 1.35
N ILE A 2 -13.81 -4.90 0.98
CA ILE A 2 -12.49 -5.35 1.47
C ILE A 2 -12.40 -4.90 2.94
N ALA A 3 -12.14 -5.83 3.85
CA ALA A 3 -11.98 -5.50 5.26
C ALA A 3 -10.64 -4.78 5.44
N LEU A 4 -10.68 -3.45 5.43
CA LEU A 4 -9.56 -2.54 5.70
C LEU A 4 -9.15 -2.51 7.19
N LEU A 5 -9.18 -3.64 7.89
CA LEU A 5 -9.07 -3.66 9.35
C LEU A 5 -7.98 -4.59 9.85
N GLY A 6 -6.75 -4.07 9.80
CA GLY A 6 -5.69 -4.40 10.75
C GLY A 6 -5.20 -3.09 11.35
N SER A 7 -5.72 -2.71 12.52
CA SER A 7 -5.39 -1.47 13.22
C SER A 7 -3.90 -1.36 13.51
N VAL A 8 -3.18 -0.60 12.70
CA VAL A 8 -1.83 -0.14 13.00
C VAL A 8 -1.80 1.37 12.78
N PRO A 9 -1.29 2.17 13.73
CA PRO A 9 -1.17 3.61 13.57
C PRO A 9 -0.07 3.93 12.55
N ASP A 10 -0.42 3.81 11.27
CA ASP A 10 0.38 4.31 10.15
C ASP A 10 -0.30 5.57 9.61
N PRO A 11 0.35 6.75 9.68
CA PRO A 11 -0.21 7.97 9.12
C PRO A 11 -0.50 7.85 7.62
N THR A 12 0.28 7.07 6.87
CA THR A 12 0.08 6.80 5.44
C THR A 12 -1.15 5.93 5.19
N TYR A 13 -1.40 4.96 6.08
CA TYR A 13 -2.59 4.13 6.02
C TYR A 13 -3.85 4.95 6.33
N ALA A 14 -3.80 5.76 7.38
CA ALA A 14 -4.90 6.65 7.75
C ALA A 14 -5.23 7.66 6.64
N ALA A 15 -4.21 8.26 6.02
CA ALA A 15 -4.37 9.18 4.88
C ALA A 15 -4.96 8.46 3.66
N CYS A 16 -4.44 7.27 3.33
CA CYS A 16 -4.97 6.44 2.24
C CYS A 16 -6.45 6.05 2.48
N GLN A 17 -6.80 5.69 3.71
CA GLN A 17 -8.17 5.36 4.10
C GLN A 17 -9.10 6.58 4.03
N ALA A 18 -8.61 7.75 4.44
CA ALA A 18 -9.35 9.00 4.35
C ALA A 18 -9.68 9.36 2.90
N GLU A 19 -8.72 9.24 1.98
CA GLU A 19 -8.96 9.46 0.55
C GLU A 19 -10.01 8.51 -0.03
N VAL A 20 -9.90 7.20 0.25
CA VAL A 20 -10.91 6.22 -0.20
C VAL A 20 -12.29 6.57 0.37
N SER A 21 -12.36 6.95 1.63
CA SER A 21 -13.62 7.34 2.28
C SER A 21 -14.20 8.65 1.72
N ALA A 22 -13.34 9.54 1.24
CA ALA A 22 -13.73 10.77 0.54
C ALA A 22 -14.15 10.54 -0.93
N GLY A 23 -14.14 9.29 -1.41
CA GLY A 23 -14.54 8.93 -2.78
C GLY A 23 -13.39 8.88 -3.78
N ALA A 24 -12.13 8.81 -3.32
CA ALA A 24 -10.99 8.59 -4.21
C ALA A 24 -11.15 7.30 -5.02
N THR A 25 -10.64 7.31 -6.25
CA THR A 25 -10.67 6.13 -7.10
C THR A 25 -9.68 5.09 -6.57
N PHE A 26 -10.19 3.92 -6.21
CA PHE A 26 -9.38 2.76 -5.84
C PHE A 26 -9.40 1.73 -6.96
N ARG A 27 -8.23 1.32 -7.44
CA ARG A 27 -8.07 0.26 -8.44
C ARG A 27 -7.08 -0.78 -7.95
N VAL A 28 -7.40 -2.05 -8.14
CA VAL A 28 -6.48 -3.17 -7.92
C VAL A 28 -6.00 -3.64 -9.30
N HIS A 29 -4.70 -3.77 -9.46
CA HIS A 29 -4.09 -4.28 -10.68
C HIS A 29 -4.21 -5.81 -10.74
N ASP A 30 -4.39 -6.33 -11.96
CA ASP A 30 -4.39 -7.77 -12.18
C ASP A 30 -3.00 -8.37 -12.00
N GLY A 31 -2.97 -9.60 -11.49
CA GLY A 31 -1.75 -10.35 -11.22
C GLY A 31 -1.13 -10.06 -9.85
N THR A 32 -0.02 -10.73 -9.56
CA THR A 32 0.76 -10.54 -8.34
C THR A 32 2.20 -10.16 -8.67
N VAL A 33 2.83 -9.44 -7.76
CA VAL A 33 4.25 -9.11 -7.78
C VAL A 33 4.94 -9.78 -6.61
N SER A 34 6.23 -10.13 -6.78
CA SER A 34 7.01 -10.62 -5.65
C SER A 34 7.25 -9.49 -4.63
N ARG A 35 7.19 -9.83 -3.35
CA ARG A 35 7.50 -8.90 -2.25
C ARG A 35 8.90 -8.29 -2.40
N GLU A 36 9.89 -9.09 -2.80
CA GLU A 36 11.26 -8.61 -3.01
C GLU A 36 11.37 -7.61 -4.17
N SER A 37 10.70 -7.88 -5.29
CA SER A 37 10.66 -6.96 -6.43
C SER A 37 9.98 -5.65 -6.06
N ALA A 38 8.88 -5.71 -5.30
CA ALA A 38 8.20 -4.54 -4.79
C ALA A 38 9.11 -3.72 -3.86
N LEU A 39 9.73 -4.35 -2.86
CA LEU A 39 10.67 -3.70 -1.95
C LEU A 39 11.80 -3.00 -2.70
N ARG A 40 12.44 -3.69 -3.66
CA ARG A 40 13.54 -3.11 -4.45
C ARG A 40 13.08 -1.90 -5.26
N THR A 41 11.91 -2.00 -5.89
CA THR A 41 11.37 -0.94 -6.75
C THR A 41 11.01 0.32 -5.94
N TYR A 42 10.38 0.14 -4.79
CA TYR A 42 9.90 1.26 -3.99
C TYR A 42 10.95 1.80 -3.01
N ALA A 43 11.88 0.99 -2.51
CA ALA A 43 13.04 1.46 -1.76
C ALA A 43 13.90 2.44 -2.57
N ALA A 44 14.02 2.24 -3.89
CA ALA A 44 14.73 3.17 -4.76
C ALA A 44 13.99 4.50 -5.00
N ARG A 45 12.68 4.57 -4.71
CA ARG A 45 11.81 5.72 -5.03
C ARG A 45 11.35 6.50 -3.82
N THR A 46 11.55 5.96 -2.63
CA THR A 46 11.05 6.50 -1.37
C THR A 46 12.18 7.12 -0.56
N ALA A 47 12.07 8.43 -0.28
CA ALA A 47 13.04 9.16 0.55
C ALA A 47 12.43 9.68 1.87
N THR A 48 11.13 9.44 2.11
CA THR A 48 10.43 9.95 3.31
C THR A 48 10.47 8.94 4.46
N ALA A 49 10.42 9.44 5.70
CA ALA A 49 10.35 8.58 6.89
C ALA A 49 9.12 7.66 6.87
N ASP A 50 7.96 8.21 6.49
CA ASP A 50 6.71 7.46 6.38
C ASP A 50 6.80 6.31 5.38
N GLY A 51 7.48 6.54 4.25
CA GLY A 51 7.66 5.49 3.26
C GLY A 51 8.67 4.42 3.67
N HIS A 52 9.67 4.74 4.50
CA HIS A 52 10.55 3.72 5.08
C HIS A 52 9.80 2.79 6.03
N ASP A 53 8.83 3.30 6.79
CA ASP A 53 8.02 2.48 7.68
C ASP A 53 7.07 1.55 6.89
N ALA A 54 6.46 2.05 5.82
CA ALA A 54 5.67 1.25 4.90
C ALA A 54 6.49 0.10 4.27
N LEU A 55 7.71 0.40 3.81
CA LEU A 55 8.63 -0.61 3.28
C LEU A 55 9.09 -1.61 4.33
N ARG A 56 9.30 -1.19 5.58
CA ARG A 56 9.63 -2.10 6.69
C ARG A 56 8.49 -3.09 6.93
N ARG A 57 7.24 -2.64 6.93
CA ARG A 57 6.08 -3.55 7.07
C ARG A 57 5.92 -4.48 5.88
N LEU A 58 6.13 -3.95 4.68
CA LEU A 58 6.16 -4.77 3.47
C LEU A 58 7.22 -5.88 3.56
N ALA A 59 8.40 -5.60 4.12
CA ALA A 59 9.45 -6.58 4.32
C ALA A 59 9.12 -7.66 5.37
N MET A 60 8.40 -7.27 6.44
CA MET A 60 8.00 -8.18 7.51
C MET A 60 6.71 -8.96 7.20
N CYS A 61 6.01 -8.66 6.11
CA CYS A 61 4.74 -9.33 5.83
C CYS A 61 4.96 -10.82 5.50
N GLY A 62 4.03 -11.68 5.90
CA GLY A 62 4.11 -13.12 5.65
C GLY A 62 3.86 -13.55 4.20
N TYR A 63 3.61 -12.61 3.29
CA TYR A 63 3.17 -12.90 1.93
C TYR A 63 4.33 -12.74 0.92
N PRO A 64 4.78 -13.81 0.26
CA PRO A 64 5.86 -13.73 -0.73
C PRO A 64 5.40 -13.07 -2.04
N GLN A 65 4.11 -13.14 -2.33
CA GLN A 65 3.44 -12.52 -3.47
C GLN A 65 2.43 -11.51 -2.96
N LEU A 66 2.26 -10.41 -3.68
CA LEU A 66 1.39 -9.31 -3.30
C LEU A 66 0.61 -8.83 -4.50
N ARG A 67 -0.61 -8.36 -4.27
CA ARG A 67 -1.34 -7.58 -5.26
C ARG A 67 -1.05 -6.11 -5.07
N LEU A 68 -1.04 -5.36 -6.16
CA LEU A 68 -0.87 -3.91 -6.14
C LEU A 68 -2.21 -3.24 -6.36
N GLY A 69 -2.50 -2.23 -5.55
CA GLY A 69 -3.57 -1.29 -5.74
C GLY A 69 -3.04 0.13 -5.85
N ALA A 70 -3.87 1.01 -6.38
CA ALA A 70 -3.64 2.43 -6.44
C ALA A 70 -4.87 3.17 -5.91
N VAL A 71 -4.65 4.13 -5.02
CA VAL A 71 -5.64 5.12 -4.62
C VAL A 71 -5.26 6.44 -5.27
N SER A 72 -6.21 7.04 -5.98
CA SER A 72 -6.05 8.33 -6.64
C SER A 72 -7.17 9.26 -6.21
N GLY A 73 -6.86 10.16 -5.29
CA GLY A 73 -7.73 11.26 -4.86
C GLY A 73 -6.94 12.57 -4.87
N ASN A 74 -7.05 13.37 -3.80
CA ASN A 74 -6.21 14.55 -3.60
C ASN A 74 -4.74 14.14 -3.39
N GLN A 75 -4.53 12.98 -2.79
CA GLN A 75 -3.24 12.32 -2.65
C GLN A 75 -3.24 11.01 -3.42
N ARG A 76 -2.04 10.58 -3.84
CA ARG A 76 -1.84 9.32 -4.55
C ARG A 76 -1.11 8.33 -3.65
N PHE A 77 -1.63 7.11 -3.62
CA PHE A 77 -1.03 6.03 -2.85
C PHE A 77 -0.91 4.76 -3.68
N VAL A 78 0.18 4.04 -3.46
CA VAL A 78 0.28 2.62 -3.82
C VAL A 78 -0.13 1.80 -2.60
N VAL A 79 -0.99 0.83 -2.82
CA VAL A 79 -1.50 -0.08 -1.79
C VAL A 79 -0.97 -1.47 -2.08
N PHE A 80 -0.30 -2.07 -1.11
CA PHE A 80 0.14 -3.46 -1.19
C PHE A 80 -0.90 -4.32 -0.48
N LEU A 81 -1.43 -5.30 -1.18
CA LEU A 81 -2.46 -6.20 -0.70
C LEU A 81 -1.90 -7.62 -0.62
N ASP A 82 -2.52 -8.47 0.18
CA ASP A 82 -2.29 -9.91 0.13
C ASP A 82 -2.66 -10.50 -1.26
N PRO A 83 -2.23 -11.75 -1.57
CA PRO A 83 -2.50 -12.37 -2.87
C PRO A 83 -3.98 -12.40 -3.27
N ASP A 84 -4.87 -12.52 -2.29
CA ASP A 84 -6.32 -12.62 -2.51
C ASP A 84 -7.02 -11.25 -2.53
N ALA A 85 -6.29 -10.14 -2.38
CA ALA A 85 -6.81 -8.78 -2.27
C ALA A 85 -7.90 -8.60 -1.18
N ARG A 86 -7.75 -9.33 -0.07
CA ARG A 86 -8.66 -9.29 1.08
C ARG A 86 -8.23 -8.30 2.14
N GLN A 87 -6.92 -8.05 2.26
CA GLN A 87 -6.35 -7.19 3.28
C GLN A 87 -5.21 -6.34 2.73
N VAL A 88 -5.09 -5.13 3.28
CA VAL A 88 -3.96 -4.24 3.00
C VAL A 88 -2.81 -4.60 3.91
N VAL A 89 -1.64 -4.81 3.30
CA VAL A 89 -0.37 -5.12 3.96
C VAL A 89 0.41 -3.83 4.26
N ALA A 90 0.44 -2.89 3.32
CA ALA A 90 1.10 -1.59 3.47
C ALA A 90 0.51 -0.57 2.49
N CYS A 91 0.58 0.72 2.85
CA CYS A 91 0.29 1.83 1.95
C CYS A 91 1.52 2.72 1.82
N LEU A 92 1.78 3.22 0.63
CA LEU A 92 2.91 4.11 0.35
C LEU A 92 2.40 5.35 -0.39
N GLY A 93 2.64 6.53 0.17
CA GLY A 93 2.36 7.79 -0.51
C GLY A 93 3.30 7.98 -1.71
N VAL A 94 2.74 8.40 -2.83
CA VAL A 94 3.51 8.68 -4.05
C VAL A 94 3.53 10.19 -4.26
N PRO A 95 4.73 10.82 -4.29
CA PRO A 95 4.84 12.25 -4.61
C PRO A 95 4.34 12.49 -6.04
N HIS A 96 3.73 13.65 -6.25
CA HIS A 96 3.24 14.11 -7.56
C HIS A 96 4.37 14.30 -8.57
#